data_AF-A0A7X9GF80-F1
#
_entry.id   AF-A0A7X9GF80-F1
#
_cell.length_a   1.000
_cell.length_b   1.000
_cell.length_c   1.000
_cell.angle_alpha   90.00
_cell.angle_beta   90.00
_cell.angle_gamma   90.00
#
_symmetry.space_group_name_H-M   'P 1'
#
loop_
_entity.id
_entity.type
_entity.pdbx_description
1 polymer ?
#
loop_
_entity_poly.entity_id
_entity_poly.type
_entity_poly.pdbx_seq_one_letter_code
_entity_poly.pdbx_strand_id
1 'polypeptide(L)'
;MALGFLGADDWDFVTWAAEVSQRTNRSLAGRRVVMPDDGEPAVERFRLQAAQWGMVPTPDDATYTDDLLKAGEAPLDPSAPVGGLFDSRHADGVEAMDAAQAHMPVTAALLDELTRETDLHGVRIAVCLILEPKTAVLLRLLKAAGATVGVFCEPESTDQRVADQLRREGITVQADAGWTAEQAHQGALRLLDEIRPQIIIDDGASFARLAALERPELLDGLVGVSEETTSGVRAFQAMQDAGALTFPVIAVNDSILKTGFDNTHGTGETCVTTMQDILGAHAFEGARVAVVGYGPVGRGFALRVRALGARVAVCDTDPVAALQAVFDGFAATDIDEALADADIVVSATGVRHTIALEHLQRMRQGAALAVIGGIANEIALDDIPDFRSETGCRIRDLAVPDGPVIRMLAEGDGVNYTAGGGNPIEIMDLSFAVQVSAVTHLWRTRGTLRPGLHRLDADADRRIAAVALSVRGFHASHAVAENGYDWTMTRFAETERRSQTQEGQ
;
A
#
# COMPACT_ATOMS: atom_id res chain seq x y z
N MET A 1 40.83 -17.80 9.76
CA MET A 1 41.23 -17.09 11.00
C MET A 1 40.96 -15.61 10.75
N ALA A 2 40.04 -14.92 11.42
CA ALA A 2 39.36 -15.20 12.67
C ALA A 2 37.84 -15.03 12.49
N LEU A 3 37.08 -16.03 12.95
CA LEU A 3 35.69 -15.87 13.35
C LEU A 3 35.68 -14.91 14.53
N GLY A 4 35.24 -13.68 14.31
CA GLY A 4 34.86 -12.80 15.40
C GLY A 4 33.61 -13.37 16.03
N PHE A 5 33.67 -13.69 17.32
CA PHE A 5 32.49 -13.97 18.12
C PHE A 5 31.56 -12.76 18.02
N LEU A 6 30.41 -12.95 17.36
CA LEU A 6 29.30 -12.00 17.32
C LEU A 6 28.69 -11.91 18.72
N GLY A 7 28.35 -10.70 19.15
CA GLY A 7 27.81 -10.43 20.48
C GLY A 7 26.30 -10.62 20.49
N ALA A 8 25.73 -10.82 21.68
CA ALA A 8 24.28 -10.91 21.89
C ALA A 8 23.49 -9.65 21.47
N ASP A 9 24.17 -8.56 21.13
CA ASP A 9 23.61 -7.30 20.60
C ASP A 9 23.41 -7.32 19.06
N ASP A 10 23.85 -8.36 18.34
CA ASP A 10 23.79 -8.42 16.86
C ASP A 10 22.43 -8.92 16.31
N TRP A 11 21.54 -9.47 17.15
CA TRP A 11 20.23 -10.04 16.76
C TRP A 11 19.05 -9.17 17.20
N ASP A 12 19.11 -7.87 16.93
CA ASP A 12 17.99 -6.96 17.17
C ASP A 12 17.10 -6.83 15.92
N PHE A 13 15.98 -7.55 15.93
CA PHE A 13 14.99 -7.48 14.86
C PHE A 13 14.40 -6.07 14.67
N VAL A 14 14.22 -5.31 15.75
CA VAL A 14 13.54 -4.01 15.72
C VAL A 14 14.34 -3.02 14.89
N THR A 15 15.61 -2.82 15.24
CA THR A 15 16.53 -1.95 14.47
C THR A 15 16.77 -2.49 13.07
N TRP A 16 16.95 -3.80 12.92
CA TRP A 16 17.21 -4.43 11.63
C TRP A 16 16.04 -4.24 10.65
N ALA A 17 14.80 -4.48 11.08
CA ALA A 17 13.63 -4.35 10.23
C ALA A 17 13.41 -2.90 9.79
N ALA A 18 13.59 -1.93 10.70
CA ALA A 18 13.48 -0.51 10.39
C ALA A 18 14.52 -0.10 9.32
N GLU A 19 15.80 -0.42 9.52
CA GLU A 19 16.86 -0.02 8.58
C GLU A 19 16.71 -0.72 7.23
N VAL A 20 16.46 -2.04 7.19
CA VAL A 20 16.30 -2.76 5.92
C VAL A 20 15.11 -2.23 5.12
N SER A 21 13.96 -2.02 5.76
CA SER A 21 12.75 -1.51 5.12
C SER A 21 12.96 -0.09 4.59
N GLN A 22 13.44 0.85 5.41
CA GLN A 22 13.62 2.25 5.01
C GLN A 22 14.74 2.44 3.98
N ARG A 23 15.80 1.63 4.06
CA ARG A 23 16.93 1.68 3.12
C ARG A 23 16.54 1.15 1.75
N THR A 24 15.82 0.02 1.69
CA THR A 24 15.56 -0.65 0.40
C THR A 24 14.22 -0.29 -0.22
N ASN A 25 13.25 0.21 0.56
CA ASN A 25 11.85 0.37 0.17
C ASN A 25 11.21 -0.95 -0.30
N ARG A 26 11.65 -2.07 0.28
CA ARG A 26 11.17 -3.42 -0.05
C ARG A 26 10.36 -4.00 1.09
N SER A 27 9.40 -4.84 0.74
CA SER A 27 8.54 -5.52 1.72
C SER A 27 9.37 -6.53 2.49
N LEU A 28 9.27 -6.54 3.82
CA LEU A 28 9.81 -7.61 4.65
C LEU A 28 8.86 -8.80 4.70
N ALA A 29 7.54 -8.54 4.75
CA ALA A 29 6.54 -9.60 4.69
C ALA A 29 6.73 -10.49 3.44
N GLY A 30 6.66 -11.81 3.64
CA GLY A 30 6.89 -12.83 2.62
C GLY A 30 8.37 -13.13 2.32
N ARG A 31 9.31 -12.27 2.74
CA ARG A 31 10.74 -12.50 2.52
C ARG A 31 11.26 -13.62 3.40
N ARG A 32 12.20 -14.38 2.84
CA ARG A 32 12.98 -15.36 3.60
C ARG A 32 14.11 -14.67 4.35
N VAL A 33 14.32 -15.11 5.58
CA VAL A 33 15.44 -14.68 6.42
C VAL A 33 16.24 -15.89 6.86
N VAL A 34 17.53 -15.88 6.54
CA VAL A 34 18.53 -16.91 6.86
C VAL A 34 18.91 -16.74 8.32
N MET A 35 18.80 -17.81 9.11
CA MET A 35 19.19 -17.76 10.51
C MET A 35 19.76 -19.10 11.00
N PRO A 36 20.76 -19.06 11.89
CA PRO A 36 21.33 -20.25 12.48
C PRO A 36 20.31 -20.98 13.35
N ASP A 37 20.38 -22.31 13.36
CA ASP A 37 19.59 -23.17 14.26
C ASP A 37 20.48 -23.68 15.40
N ASP A 38 21.00 -22.74 16.20
CA ASP A 38 21.93 -22.99 17.30
C ASP A 38 21.28 -22.90 18.70
N GLY A 39 20.00 -22.51 18.75
CA GLY A 39 19.22 -22.36 19.98
C GLY A 39 19.60 -21.13 20.82
N GLU A 40 20.34 -20.16 20.27
CA GLU A 40 20.67 -18.93 20.98
C GLU A 40 19.38 -18.12 21.28
N PRO A 41 19.14 -17.68 22.54
CA PRO A 41 17.90 -16.96 22.89
C PRO A 41 17.66 -15.67 22.10
N ALA A 42 18.72 -14.99 21.66
CA ALA A 42 18.61 -13.78 20.84
C ALA A 42 18.13 -14.12 19.42
N VAL A 43 18.70 -15.16 18.80
CA VAL A 43 18.26 -15.71 17.51
C VAL A 43 16.81 -16.20 17.57
N GLU A 44 16.42 -16.90 18.64
CA GLU A 44 15.03 -17.36 18.80
C GLU A 44 14.03 -16.20 18.93
N ARG A 45 14.41 -15.13 19.64
CA ARG A 45 13.57 -13.92 19.70
C ARG A 45 13.43 -13.29 18.32
N PHE A 46 14.54 -13.09 17.61
CA PHE A 46 14.51 -12.57 16.24
C PHE A 46 13.61 -13.46 15.36
N ARG A 47 13.77 -14.79 15.43
CA ARG A 47 12.96 -15.76 14.69
C ARG A 47 11.47 -15.59 14.93
N LEU A 48 11.07 -15.46 16.20
CA LEU A 48 9.67 -15.25 16.57
C LEU A 48 9.14 -13.91 16.06
N GLN A 49 9.91 -12.83 16.21
CA GLN A 49 9.50 -11.50 15.74
C GLN A 49 9.39 -11.44 14.21
N ALA A 50 10.36 -12.00 13.49
CA ALA A 50 10.35 -12.12 12.04
C ALA A 50 9.14 -12.93 11.55
N ALA A 51 8.85 -14.08 12.20
CA ALA A 51 7.66 -14.88 11.87
C ALA A 51 6.35 -14.11 12.14
N GLN A 52 6.26 -13.39 13.26
CA GLN A 52 5.08 -12.56 13.60
C GLN A 52 4.91 -11.37 12.64
N TRP A 53 6.00 -10.83 12.11
CA TRP A 53 5.99 -9.80 11.07
C TRP A 53 5.50 -10.34 9.71
N GLY A 54 5.52 -11.66 9.52
CA GLY A 54 5.15 -12.33 8.28
C GLY A 54 6.33 -12.67 7.37
N MET A 55 7.56 -12.64 7.90
CA MET A 55 8.74 -13.19 7.22
C MET A 55 8.77 -14.72 7.34
N VAL A 56 9.65 -15.35 6.56
CA VAL A 56 9.86 -16.80 6.56
C VAL A 56 11.26 -17.13 7.07
N PRO A 57 11.43 -17.35 8.39
CA PRO A 57 12.64 -17.93 8.96
C PRO A 57 13.04 -19.21 8.25
N THR A 58 14.29 -19.26 7.76
CA THR A 58 14.84 -20.40 7.03
C THR A 58 16.19 -20.78 7.63
N PRO A 59 16.49 -22.08 7.85
CA PRO A 59 17.80 -22.52 8.32
C PRO A 59 18.94 -22.15 7.35
N ASP A 60 20.13 -21.87 7.89
CA ASP A 60 21.35 -21.52 7.11
C ASP A 60 21.75 -22.57 6.07
N ASP A 61 21.46 -23.84 6.30
CA ASP A 61 21.82 -24.96 5.43
C ASP A 61 20.75 -25.31 4.39
N ALA A 62 19.66 -24.55 4.33
CA ALA A 62 18.59 -24.78 3.36
C ALA A 62 19.09 -24.62 1.92
N THR A 63 18.85 -25.64 1.10
CA THR A 63 19.10 -25.58 -0.34
C THR A 63 17.98 -24.79 -1.00
N TYR A 64 18.29 -23.60 -1.50
CA TYR A 64 17.35 -22.77 -2.26
C TYR A 64 17.17 -23.34 -3.66
N THR A 65 15.92 -23.42 -4.13
CA THR A 65 15.67 -23.82 -5.51
C THR A 65 16.24 -22.76 -6.45
N ASP A 66 16.78 -23.20 -7.59
CA ASP A 66 17.22 -22.30 -8.65
C ASP A 66 16.14 -21.28 -9.04
N ASP A 67 14.86 -21.64 -8.90
CA ASP A 67 13.72 -20.80 -9.27
C ASP A 67 13.50 -19.65 -8.27
N LEU A 68 13.71 -19.86 -6.96
CA LEU A 68 13.66 -18.79 -5.96
C LEU A 68 14.83 -17.79 -6.13
N LEU A 69 16.01 -18.32 -6.46
CA LEU A 69 17.19 -17.49 -6.75
C LEU A 69 17.01 -16.69 -8.06
N LYS A 70 16.41 -17.30 -9.09
CA LYS A 70 16.08 -16.63 -10.37
C LYS A 70 14.99 -15.56 -10.22
N ALA A 71 14.07 -15.71 -9.28
CA ALA A 71 13.01 -14.73 -9.00
C ALA A 71 13.52 -13.45 -8.31
N GLY A 72 14.82 -13.33 -8.03
CA GLY A 72 15.38 -12.17 -7.31
C GLY A 72 15.00 -12.15 -5.82
N GLU A 73 14.47 -13.26 -5.29
CA GLU A 73 14.07 -13.43 -3.91
C GLU A 73 15.16 -14.11 -3.08
N ALA A 74 16.41 -13.71 -3.27
CA ALA A 74 17.50 -14.15 -2.41
C ALA A 74 17.15 -13.85 -0.93
N PRO A 75 17.31 -14.83 -0.03
CA PRO A 75 17.06 -14.63 1.39
C PRO A 75 17.88 -13.49 1.97
N LEU A 76 17.35 -12.82 2.97
CA LEU A 76 18.08 -11.82 3.75
C LEU A 76 18.91 -12.53 4.82
N ASP A 77 20.16 -12.11 5.00
CA ASP A 77 21.03 -12.55 6.09
C ASP A 77 21.12 -11.42 7.13
N PRO A 78 20.50 -11.55 8.31
CA PRO A 78 20.57 -10.55 9.36
C PRO A 78 21.95 -10.39 9.98
N SER A 79 22.83 -11.39 9.86
CA SER A 79 24.21 -11.30 10.34
C SER A 79 25.09 -10.47 9.41
N ALA A 80 24.66 -10.26 8.17
CA ALA A 80 25.37 -9.43 7.21
C ALA A 80 25.15 -7.93 7.48
N PRO A 81 26.17 -7.07 7.29
CA PRO A 81 26.01 -5.64 7.47
C PRO A 81 24.94 -5.04 6.54
N VAL A 82 23.90 -4.43 7.11
CA VAL A 82 22.82 -3.77 6.36
C VAL A 82 23.34 -2.65 5.45
N GLY A 83 24.48 -2.05 5.80
CA GLY A 83 25.19 -1.05 4.99
C GLY A 83 25.56 -1.51 3.57
N GLY A 84 25.61 -2.82 3.31
CA GLY A 84 25.84 -3.40 1.99
C GLY A 84 24.60 -3.48 1.09
N LEU A 85 23.40 -3.23 1.62
CA LEU A 85 22.16 -3.21 0.84
C LEU A 85 22.00 -1.89 0.08
N PHE A 86 21.30 -1.94 -1.06
CA PHE A 86 20.93 -0.75 -1.84
C PHE A 86 20.15 0.25 -0.99
N ASP A 87 20.53 1.53 -1.04
CA ASP A 87 19.90 2.61 -0.27
C ASP A 87 19.13 3.57 -1.19
N SER A 88 17.82 3.35 -1.32
CA SER A 88 16.93 4.16 -2.16
C SER A 88 16.84 5.62 -1.70
N ARG A 89 17.14 5.91 -0.43
CA ARG A 89 17.11 7.28 0.12
C ARG A 89 18.21 8.14 -0.49
N HIS A 90 19.35 7.53 -0.85
CA HIS A 90 20.53 8.22 -1.36
C HIS A 90 20.78 8.01 -2.87
N ALA A 91 20.05 7.08 -3.49
CA ALA A 91 20.13 6.80 -4.92
C ALA A 91 19.75 8.02 -5.78
N ASP A 92 20.36 8.16 -6.95
CA ASP A 92 19.84 9.12 -7.93
C ASP A 92 18.54 8.61 -8.60
N GLY A 93 17.94 9.44 -9.46
CA GLY A 93 16.68 9.09 -10.13
C GLY A 93 16.79 7.84 -11.00
N VAL A 94 17.92 7.62 -11.67
CA VAL A 94 18.14 6.44 -12.52
C VAL A 94 18.27 5.20 -11.64
N GLU A 95 19.15 5.25 -10.65
CA GLU A 95 19.41 4.14 -9.73
C GLU A 95 18.14 3.72 -8.98
N ALA A 96 17.36 4.69 -8.48
CA ALA A 96 16.12 4.43 -7.77
C ALA A 96 15.04 3.79 -8.67
N MET A 97 14.87 4.32 -9.89
CA MET A 97 13.89 3.80 -10.85
C MET A 97 14.27 2.40 -11.35
N ASP A 98 15.56 2.15 -11.60
CA ASP A 98 16.03 0.85 -12.07
C ASP A 98 15.96 -0.21 -10.96
N ALA A 99 16.27 0.17 -9.71
CA ALA A 99 16.08 -0.70 -8.55
C ALA A 99 14.60 -1.06 -8.33
N ALA A 100 13.69 -0.09 -8.49
CA ALA A 100 12.26 -0.36 -8.45
C ALA A 100 11.85 -1.32 -9.58
N GLN A 101 12.27 -1.05 -10.82
CA GLN A 101 11.95 -1.88 -11.97
C GLN A 101 12.43 -3.34 -11.81
N ALA A 102 13.60 -3.56 -11.22
CA ALA A 102 14.14 -4.90 -10.94
C ALA A 102 13.28 -5.71 -9.96
N HIS A 103 12.45 -5.05 -9.15
CA HIS A 103 11.59 -5.67 -8.16
C HIS A 103 10.09 -5.53 -8.47
N MET A 104 9.74 -5.13 -9.71
CA MET A 104 8.36 -5.05 -10.21
C MET A 104 8.09 -5.98 -11.42
N PRO A 105 8.34 -7.29 -11.32
CA PRO A 105 8.18 -8.20 -12.46
C PRO A 105 6.73 -8.50 -12.83
N VAL A 106 5.76 -8.34 -11.92
CA VAL A 106 4.35 -8.72 -12.15
C VAL A 106 3.70 -7.79 -13.16
N THR A 107 3.81 -6.47 -12.96
CA THR A 107 3.21 -5.46 -13.85
C THR A 107 3.78 -5.60 -15.25
N ALA A 108 5.09 -5.80 -15.38
CA ALA A 108 5.76 -5.99 -16.66
C ALA A 108 5.24 -7.25 -17.38
N ALA A 109 5.28 -8.40 -16.71
CA ALA A 109 4.83 -9.67 -17.30
C ALA A 109 3.36 -9.64 -17.69
N LEU A 110 2.50 -9.05 -16.83
CA LEU A 110 1.08 -8.93 -17.10
C LEU A 110 0.79 -7.98 -18.26
N LEU A 111 1.46 -6.83 -18.33
CA LEU A 111 1.27 -5.88 -19.43
C LEU A 111 1.71 -6.50 -20.77
N ASP A 112 2.80 -7.26 -20.79
CA ASP A 112 3.25 -8.03 -21.96
C ASP A 112 2.20 -9.04 -22.43
N GLU A 113 1.48 -9.69 -21.51
CA GLU A 113 0.37 -10.57 -21.88
C GLU A 113 -0.85 -9.80 -22.40
N LEU A 114 -1.26 -8.76 -21.67
CA LEU A 114 -2.46 -7.97 -21.97
C LEU A 114 -2.34 -7.24 -23.32
N THR A 115 -1.15 -6.74 -23.66
CA THR A 115 -0.89 -6.04 -24.92
C THR A 115 -0.93 -6.94 -26.16
N ARG A 116 -0.81 -8.27 -26.00
CA ARG A 116 -1.06 -9.24 -27.08
C ARG A 116 -2.55 -9.36 -27.41
N GLU A 117 -3.40 -9.09 -26.43
CA GLU A 117 -4.87 -9.18 -26.56
C GLU A 117 -5.49 -7.82 -26.90
N THR A 118 -4.89 -6.73 -26.42
CA THR A 118 -5.42 -5.37 -26.53
C THR A 118 -4.30 -4.38 -26.83
N ASP A 119 -4.30 -3.83 -28.05
CA ASP A 119 -3.30 -2.85 -28.49
C ASP A 119 -3.48 -1.49 -27.79
N LEU A 120 -2.45 -1.05 -27.07
CA LEU A 120 -2.40 0.24 -26.37
C LEU A 120 -1.65 1.33 -27.17
N HIS A 121 -1.22 1.05 -28.40
CA HIS A 121 -0.49 2.01 -29.21
C HIS A 121 -1.31 3.29 -29.47
N GLY A 122 -0.75 4.43 -29.08
CA GLY A 122 -1.37 5.75 -29.24
C GLY A 122 -2.50 6.05 -28.25
N VAL A 123 -2.80 5.16 -27.29
CA VAL A 123 -3.72 5.45 -26.19
C VAL A 123 -3.13 6.57 -25.35
N ARG A 124 -3.90 7.62 -25.09
CA ARG A 124 -3.45 8.77 -24.29
C ARG A 124 -3.87 8.59 -22.84
N ILE A 125 -2.90 8.44 -21.95
CA ILE A 125 -3.12 8.13 -20.53
C ILE A 125 -2.53 9.26 -19.68
N ALA A 126 -3.35 9.89 -18.84
CA ALA A 126 -2.87 10.76 -17.78
C ALA A 126 -2.82 9.98 -16.47
N VAL A 127 -1.72 10.10 -15.75
CA VAL A 127 -1.51 9.45 -14.45
C VAL A 127 -1.45 10.53 -13.38
N CYS A 128 -2.31 10.43 -12.38
CA CYS A 128 -2.30 11.26 -11.17
C CYS A 128 -2.15 10.34 -9.97
N LEU A 129 -0.91 10.12 -9.55
CA LEU A 129 -0.50 9.26 -8.44
C LEU A 129 0.66 9.96 -7.72
N ILE A 130 0.99 9.51 -6.50
CA ILE A 130 2.26 9.85 -5.84
C ILE A 130 3.41 9.58 -6.82
N LEU A 131 4.29 10.57 -7.05
CA LEU A 131 5.35 10.46 -8.05
C LEU A 131 6.64 9.97 -7.40
N GLU A 132 6.81 8.65 -7.44
CA GLU A 132 7.92 7.93 -6.82
C GLU A 132 8.54 6.92 -7.81
N PRO A 133 9.66 6.23 -7.48
CA PRO A 133 10.34 5.34 -8.42
C PRO A 133 9.41 4.25 -9.00
N LYS A 134 8.46 3.75 -8.22
CA LYS A 134 7.49 2.72 -8.62
C LYS A 134 6.51 3.27 -9.67
N THR A 135 5.98 4.48 -9.48
CA THR A 135 5.13 5.17 -10.46
C THR A 135 5.87 5.42 -11.78
N ALA A 136 7.16 5.73 -11.70
CA ALA A 136 8.02 5.84 -12.87
C ALA A 136 8.10 4.52 -13.67
N VAL A 137 8.14 3.36 -13.01
CA VAL A 137 8.09 2.06 -13.67
C VAL A 137 6.77 1.86 -14.42
N LEU A 138 5.62 2.19 -13.80
CA LEU A 138 4.32 2.14 -14.48
C LEU A 138 4.31 3.01 -15.76
N LEU A 139 4.79 4.25 -15.67
CA LEU A 139 4.87 5.17 -16.81
C LEU A 139 5.79 4.64 -17.92
N ARG A 140 6.97 4.11 -17.56
CA ARG A 140 7.90 3.48 -18.50
C ARG A 140 7.27 2.28 -19.21
N LEU A 141 6.59 1.41 -18.47
CA LEU A 141 5.92 0.22 -19.02
C LEU A 141 4.79 0.58 -19.97
N LEU A 142 3.91 1.52 -19.59
CA LEU A 142 2.83 1.99 -20.47
C LEU A 142 3.37 2.66 -21.74
N LYS A 143 4.42 3.48 -21.62
CA LYS A 143 5.10 4.09 -22.78
C LYS A 143 5.73 3.03 -23.69
N ALA A 144 6.37 2.00 -23.12
CA ALA A 144 6.95 0.89 -23.86
C ALA A 144 5.89 0.06 -24.60
N ALA A 145 4.68 -0.05 -24.02
CA ALA A 145 3.50 -0.64 -24.66
C ALA A 145 2.89 0.24 -25.78
N GLY A 146 3.48 1.40 -26.07
CA GLY A 146 3.08 2.30 -27.15
C GLY A 146 2.08 3.39 -26.75
N ALA A 147 1.70 3.48 -25.47
CA ALA A 147 0.82 4.55 -25.00
C ALA A 147 1.55 5.90 -24.97
N THR A 148 0.80 6.99 -25.18
CA THR A 148 1.26 8.35 -24.87
C THR A 148 0.89 8.66 -23.44
N VAL A 149 1.89 8.76 -22.57
CA VAL A 149 1.70 8.94 -21.13
C VAL A 149 2.16 10.31 -20.66
N GLY A 150 1.44 10.87 -19.71
CA GLY A 150 1.89 12.01 -18.93
C GLY A 150 1.46 11.89 -17.47
N VAL A 151 2.18 12.55 -16.57
CA VAL A 151 1.96 12.46 -15.13
C VAL A 151 1.81 13.83 -14.49
N PHE A 152 0.87 13.94 -13.55
CA PHE A 152 0.70 15.03 -12.62
C PHE A 152 0.82 14.46 -11.20
N CYS A 153 1.42 15.24 -10.31
CA CYS A 153 1.48 14.92 -8.90
C CYS A 153 1.56 16.21 -8.11
N GLU A 154 0.91 16.23 -6.95
CA GLU A 154 0.99 17.34 -6.02
C GLU A 154 2.43 17.50 -5.46
N PRO A 155 2.83 18.72 -5.05
CA PRO A 155 4.20 19.02 -4.62
C PRO A 155 4.69 18.13 -3.47
N GLU A 156 3.85 17.93 -2.45
CA GLU A 156 4.14 17.15 -1.24
C GLU A 156 4.37 15.66 -1.51
N SER A 157 3.89 15.16 -2.65
CA SER A 157 3.98 13.75 -3.05
C SER A 157 4.94 13.52 -4.23
N THR A 158 5.76 14.52 -4.56
CA THR A 158 6.69 14.48 -5.70
C THR A 158 8.13 14.15 -5.27
N ASP A 159 8.65 12.99 -5.69
CA ASP A 159 10.10 12.76 -5.72
C ASP A 159 10.71 13.51 -6.91
N GLN A 160 11.35 14.63 -6.63
CA GLN A 160 11.94 15.48 -7.67
C GLN A 160 12.98 14.75 -8.54
N ARG A 161 13.72 13.79 -7.97
CA ARG A 161 14.73 13.02 -8.72
C ARG A 161 14.08 12.19 -9.82
N VAL A 162 12.92 11.61 -9.50
CA VAL A 162 12.09 10.82 -10.43
C VAL A 162 11.45 11.71 -11.47
N ALA A 163 10.86 12.84 -11.06
CA ALA A 163 10.26 13.82 -11.96
C ALA A 163 11.26 14.31 -13.02
N ASP A 164 12.47 14.68 -12.58
CA ASP A 164 13.54 15.14 -13.47
C ASP A 164 14.02 14.04 -14.42
N GLN A 165 14.13 12.81 -13.95
CA GLN A 165 14.57 11.69 -14.77
C GLN A 165 13.52 11.31 -15.83
N LEU A 166 12.24 11.28 -15.49
CA LEU A 166 11.14 11.04 -16.44
C LEU A 166 11.09 12.11 -17.55
N ARG A 167 11.36 13.38 -17.22
CA ARG A 167 11.49 14.45 -18.23
C ARG A 167 12.62 14.18 -19.22
N ARG A 168 13.78 13.73 -18.74
CA ARG A 168 14.92 13.37 -19.61
C ARG A 168 14.59 12.19 -20.51
N GLU A 169 13.75 11.27 -20.05
CA GLU A 169 13.23 10.14 -20.83
C GLU A 169 12.11 10.54 -21.80
N GLY A 170 11.74 11.82 -21.85
CA GLY A 170 10.72 12.35 -22.76
C GLY A 170 9.30 11.89 -22.40
N ILE A 171 9.01 11.72 -21.10
CA ILE A 171 7.64 11.62 -20.59
C ILE A 171 7.18 13.02 -20.20
N THR A 172 5.91 13.35 -20.47
CA THR A 172 5.31 14.61 -20.04
C THR A 172 5.11 14.59 -18.52
N VAL A 173 5.75 15.53 -17.81
CA VAL A 173 5.72 15.60 -16.34
C VAL A 173 5.31 16.99 -15.87
N GLN A 174 4.13 17.07 -15.25
CA GLN A 174 3.63 18.26 -14.56
C GLN A 174 3.65 18.00 -13.04
N ALA A 175 4.85 17.95 -12.45
CA ALA A 175 5.04 17.75 -11.02
C ALA A 175 6.34 18.41 -10.56
N ASP A 176 6.33 19.13 -9.45
CA ASP A 176 7.54 19.75 -8.87
C ASP A 176 7.32 19.93 -7.37
N ALA A 177 8.28 19.46 -6.57
CA ALA A 177 8.17 19.51 -5.12
C ALA A 177 8.22 20.94 -4.56
N GLY A 178 8.68 21.92 -5.35
CA GLY A 178 8.74 23.33 -5.00
C GLY A 178 7.53 24.16 -5.44
N TRP A 179 6.50 23.56 -6.04
CA TRP A 179 5.32 24.29 -6.49
C TRP A 179 4.44 24.76 -5.32
N THR A 180 3.86 25.94 -5.49
CA THR A 180 2.71 26.39 -4.72
C THR A 180 1.42 25.70 -5.18
N ALA A 181 0.38 25.71 -4.35
CA ALA A 181 -0.93 25.14 -4.72
C ALA A 181 -1.48 25.71 -6.05
N GLU A 182 -1.30 27.01 -6.31
CA GLU A 182 -1.71 27.62 -7.59
C GLU A 182 -0.89 27.05 -8.77
N GLN A 183 0.43 26.90 -8.60
CA GLN A 183 1.28 26.33 -9.66
C GLN A 183 0.94 24.87 -9.94
N ALA A 184 0.61 24.11 -8.90
CA ALA A 184 0.17 22.72 -9.00
C ALA A 184 -1.18 22.62 -9.73
N HIS A 185 -2.17 23.42 -9.35
CA HIS A 185 -3.46 23.49 -10.05
C HIS A 185 -3.29 23.83 -11.54
N GLN A 186 -2.47 24.83 -11.86
CA GLN A 186 -2.15 25.15 -13.26
C GLN A 186 -1.38 24.01 -13.97
N GLY A 187 -0.54 23.27 -13.25
CA GLY A 187 0.16 22.07 -13.75
C GLY A 187 -0.80 20.94 -14.11
N ALA A 188 -1.79 20.67 -13.26
CA ALA A 188 -2.82 19.69 -13.51
C ALA A 188 -3.62 20.04 -14.79
N LEU A 189 -4.03 21.31 -14.93
CA LEU A 189 -4.72 21.80 -16.12
C LEU A 189 -3.85 21.69 -17.38
N ARG A 190 -2.55 22.03 -17.30
CA ARG A 190 -1.61 21.85 -18.43
C ARG A 190 -1.50 20.40 -18.86
N LEU A 191 -1.45 19.45 -17.91
CA LEU A 191 -1.38 18.03 -18.26
C LEU A 191 -2.64 17.59 -19.02
N LEU A 192 -3.82 18.00 -18.56
CA LEU A 192 -5.08 17.73 -19.23
C LEU A 192 -5.09 18.28 -20.67
N ASP A 193 -4.62 19.52 -20.84
CA ASP A 193 -4.59 20.21 -22.13
C ASP A 193 -3.56 19.59 -23.10
N GLU A 194 -2.41 19.14 -22.60
CA GLU A 194 -1.33 18.53 -23.40
C GLU A 194 -1.64 17.07 -23.79
N ILE A 195 -2.09 16.26 -22.83
CA ILE A 195 -2.33 14.83 -23.04
C ILE A 195 -3.71 14.59 -23.67
N ARG A 196 -4.71 15.41 -23.35
CA ARG A 196 -6.13 15.19 -23.71
C ARG A 196 -6.53 13.73 -23.47
N PRO A 197 -6.46 13.28 -22.20
CA PRO A 197 -6.45 11.87 -21.86
C PRO A 197 -7.72 11.15 -22.32
N GLN A 198 -7.54 9.93 -22.80
CA GLN A 198 -8.63 8.98 -23.02
C GLN A 198 -8.81 8.10 -21.79
N ILE A 199 -7.76 7.86 -21.02
CA ILE A 199 -7.83 7.15 -19.75
C ILE A 199 -7.12 7.99 -18.70
N ILE A 200 -7.71 8.10 -17.52
CA ILE A 200 -7.07 8.69 -16.35
C ILE A 200 -6.83 7.55 -15.34
N ILE A 201 -5.59 7.43 -14.87
CA ILE A 201 -5.26 6.68 -13.66
C ILE A 201 -5.23 7.71 -12.54
N ASP A 202 -6.09 7.57 -11.54
CA ASP A 202 -6.34 8.58 -10.51
C ASP A 202 -6.17 8.00 -9.10
N ASP A 203 -5.78 8.88 -8.18
CA ASP A 203 -5.64 8.63 -6.76
C ASP A 203 -6.43 9.71 -6.00
N GLY A 204 -7.55 9.30 -5.39
CA GLY A 204 -8.38 10.17 -4.56
C GLY A 204 -9.44 10.95 -5.35
N ALA A 205 -9.70 10.58 -6.60
CA ALA A 205 -10.65 11.19 -7.53
C ALA A 205 -10.42 12.68 -7.82
N SER A 206 -9.28 13.25 -7.43
CA SER A 206 -9.04 14.70 -7.47
C SER A 206 -8.90 15.17 -8.93
N PHE A 207 -8.12 14.45 -9.74
CA PHE A 207 -7.75 14.87 -11.09
C PHE A 207 -8.86 14.64 -12.10
N ALA A 208 -9.57 13.52 -12.03
CA ALA A 208 -10.73 13.27 -12.89
C ALA A 208 -11.89 14.22 -12.56
N ARG A 209 -12.10 14.57 -11.29
CA ARG A 209 -13.10 15.57 -10.90
C ARG A 209 -12.70 16.96 -11.38
N LEU A 210 -11.42 17.33 -11.27
CA LEU A 210 -10.89 18.56 -11.84
C LEU A 210 -11.17 18.63 -13.35
N ALA A 211 -10.88 17.55 -14.10
CA ALA A 211 -11.16 17.47 -15.52
C ALA A 211 -12.66 17.68 -15.81
N ALA A 212 -13.55 17.04 -15.03
CA ALA A 212 -14.99 17.18 -15.23
C ALA A 212 -15.53 18.58 -14.92
N LEU A 213 -14.93 19.29 -13.97
CA LEU A 213 -15.38 20.62 -13.54
C LEU A 213 -14.78 21.75 -14.37
N GLU A 214 -13.50 21.67 -14.72
CA GLU A 214 -12.74 22.78 -15.31
C GLU A 214 -12.31 22.54 -16.77
N ARG A 215 -12.44 21.31 -17.27
CA ARG A 215 -12.20 20.92 -18.67
C ARG A 215 -13.28 19.97 -19.21
N PRO A 216 -14.59 20.30 -19.04
CA PRO A 216 -15.68 19.39 -19.41
C PRO A 216 -15.65 18.96 -20.89
N GLU A 217 -15.08 19.78 -21.78
CA GLU A 217 -14.89 19.46 -23.19
C GLU A 217 -13.93 18.29 -23.47
N LEU A 218 -13.10 17.92 -22.49
CA LEU A 218 -12.22 16.76 -22.60
C LEU A 218 -12.96 15.45 -22.31
N LEU A 219 -14.10 15.51 -21.61
CA LEU A 219 -14.88 14.32 -21.25
C LEU A 219 -15.44 13.59 -22.48
N ASP A 220 -15.69 14.29 -23.59
CA ASP A 220 -16.15 13.69 -24.85
C ASP A 220 -15.15 12.67 -25.41
N GLY A 221 -13.86 12.83 -25.10
CA GLY A 221 -12.78 11.92 -25.50
C GLY A 221 -12.40 10.89 -24.43
N LEU A 222 -12.96 10.99 -23.22
CA LEU A 222 -12.61 10.16 -22.08
C LEU A 222 -13.31 8.79 -22.20
N VAL A 223 -12.51 7.73 -22.27
CA VAL A 223 -12.96 6.34 -22.22
C VAL A 223 -13.31 5.94 -20.80
N GLY A 224 -12.55 6.37 -19.79
CA GLY A 224 -12.87 6.15 -18.39
C GLY A 224 -11.71 6.43 -17.43
N VAL A 225 -11.96 6.17 -16.16
CA VAL A 225 -11.02 6.42 -15.05
C VAL A 225 -10.74 5.12 -14.30
N SER A 226 -9.53 4.97 -13.82
CA SER A 226 -9.10 3.91 -12.93
C SER A 226 -8.74 4.51 -11.58
N GLU A 227 -9.47 4.18 -10.51
CA GLU A 227 -9.35 4.82 -9.19
C GLU A 227 -8.76 3.86 -8.15
N GLU A 228 -7.61 4.25 -7.58
CA GLU A 228 -6.82 3.40 -6.69
C GLU A 228 -7.27 3.41 -5.24
N THR A 229 -7.88 4.49 -4.73
CA THR A 229 -8.11 4.66 -3.29
C THR A 229 -9.56 4.49 -2.87
N THR A 230 -9.71 4.07 -1.61
CA THR A 230 -11.03 3.90 -0.99
C THR A 230 -11.78 5.23 -0.94
N SER A 231 -11.05 6.33 -0.70
CA SER A 231 -11.61 7.68 -0.66
C SER A 231 -12.05 8.18 -2.03
N GLY A 232 -11.24 7.96 -3.07
CA GLY A 232 -11.63 8.27 -4.44
C GLY A 232 -12.85 7.47 -4.90
N VAL A 233 -12.90 6.15 -4.59
CA VAL A 233 -14.07 5.31 -4.87
C VAL A 233 -15.33 5.83 -4.17
N ARG A 234 -15.23 6.25 -2.90
CA ARG A 234 -16.36 6.87 -2.17
C ARG A 234 -16.82 8.17 -2.83
N ALA A 235 -15.90 8.99 -3.33
CA ALA A 235 -16.24 10.23 -4.05
C ALA A 235 -16.98 9.93 -5.35
N PHE A 236 -16.54 8.94 -6.14
CA PHE A 236 -17.25 8.53 -7.35
C PHE A 236 -18.59 7.86 -7.06
N GLN A 237 -18.71 7.08 -5.98
CA GLN A 237 -20.00 6.55 -5.55
C GLN A 237 -20.97 7.68 -5.22
N ALA A 238 -20.54 8.72 -4.50
CA ALA A 238 -21.37 9.88 -4.22
C ALA A 238 -21.79 10.63 -5.51
N MET A 239 -20.89 10.74 -6.50
CA MET A 239 -21.24 11.29 -7.82
C MET A 239 -22.26 10.42 -8.55
N GLN A 240 -22.14 9.09 -8.47
CA GLN A 240 -23.08 8.16 -9.08
C GLN A 240 -24.47 8.28 -8.44
N ASP A 241 -24.54 8.32 -7.11
CA ASP A 241 -25.80 8.45 -6.36
C ASP A 241 -26.49 9.79 -6.64
N ALA A 242 -25.71 10.84 -6.91
CA ALA A 242 -26.20 12.16 -7.33
C ALA A 242 -26.57 12.23 -8.83
N GLY A 243 -26.32 11.17 -9.62
CA GLY A 243 -26.54 11.17 -11.07
C GLY A 243 -25.56 12.07 -11.85
N ALA A 244 -24.43 12.45 -11.24
CA ALA A 244 -23.43 13.35 -11.80
C ALA A 244 -22.26 12.61 -12.47
N LEU A 245 -22.14 11.29 -12.30
CA LEU A 245 -21.06 10.49 -12.91
C LEU A 245 -21.36 10.18 -14.38
N THR A 246 -20.66 10.83 -15.30
CA THR A 246 -20.92 10.78 -16.75
C THR A 246 -19.98 9.89 -17.56
N PHE A 247 -18.99 9.28 -16.92
CA PHE A 247 -18.01 8.37 -17.52
C PHE A 247 -17.83 7.11 -16.66
N PRO A 248 -17.28 6.01 -17.20
CA PRO A 248 -17.04 4.82 -16.41
C PRO A 248 -15.80 4.97 -15.53
N VAL A 249 -15.90 4.43 -14.32
CA VAL A 249 -14.81 4.37 -13.35
C VAL A 249 -14.61 2.91 -12.95
N ILE A 250 -13.38 2.40 -13.04
CA ILE A 250 -13.01 1.11 -12.47
C ILE A 250 -12.47 1.35 -11.05
N ALA A 251 -13.15 0.81 -10.04
CA ALA A 251 -12.70 0.81 -8.66
C ALA A 251 -11.56 -0.21 -8.47
N VAL A 252 -10.32 0.17 -8.80
CA VAL A 252 -9.12 -0.66 -8.59
C VAL A 252 -8.94 -0.99 -7.12
N ASN A 253 -9.27 -0.05 -6.24
CA ASN A 253 -9.25 -0.26 -4.79
C ASN A 253 -10.03 -1.51 -4.35
N ASP A 254 -11.10 -1.90 -5.04
CA ASP A 254 -11.97 -3.01 -4.62
C ASP A 254 -11.39 -4.39 -4.96
N SER A 255 -10.26 -4.46 -5.68
CA SER A 255 -9.53 -5.70 -5.90
C SER A 255 -9.00 -6.28 -4.59
N ILE A 256 -9.05 -7.61 -4.45
CA ILE A 256 -8.43 -8.30 -3.31
C ILE A 256 -6.90 -8.16 -3.33
N LEU A 257 -6.31 -7.96 -4.52
CA LEU A 257 -4.88 -7.75 -4.67
C LEU A 257 -4.45 -6.34 -4.24
N LYS A 258 -5.39 -5.39 -4.18
CA LYS A 258 -5.18 -4.10 -3.52
C LYS A 258 -5.42 -4.24 -2.02
N THR A 259 -6.66 -4.48 -1.59
CA THR A 259 -7.02 -4.45 -0.15
C THR A 259 -6.29 -5.50 0.69
N GLY A 260 -6.09 -6.69 0.15
CA GLY A 260 -5.45 -7.82 0.84
C GLY A 260 -3.93 -7.70 0.94
N PHE A 261 -3.28 -6.92 0.07
CA PHE A 261 -1.83 -6.81 0.00
C PHE A 261 -1.34 -5.39 0.28
N ASP A 262 -1.76 -4.41 -0.53
CA ASP A 262 -1.41 -2.99 -0.35
C ASP A 262 -1.73 -2.49 1.05
N ASN A 263 -3.02 -2.49 1.39
CA ASN A 263 -3.46 -1.93 2.65
C ASN A 263 -2.93 -2.74 3.85
N THR A 264 -2.92 -4.08 3.75
CA THR A 264 -2.60 -4.96 4.89
C THR A 264 -1.10 -5.16 5.11
N HIS A 265 -0.33 -5.35 4.03
CA HIS A 265 1.10 -5.64 4.07
C HIS A 265 1.96 -4.44 3.69
N GLY A 266 1.51 -3.56 2.80
CA GLY A 266 2.23 -2.35 2.43
C GLY A 266 2.11 -1.27 3.50
N THR A 267 0.95 -0.62 3.59
CA THR A 267 0.73 0.54 4.47
C THR A 267 0.97 0.17 5.93
N GLY A 268 0.44 -0.97 6.38
CA GLY A 268 0.64 -1.43 7.75
C GLY A 268 2.11 -1.68 8.13
N GLU A 269 2.98 -2.02 7.18
CA GLU A 269 4.41 -2.22 7.41
C GLU A 269 5.17 -0.89 7.36
N THR A 270 4.97 -0.10 6.30
CA THR A 270 5.77 1.11 6.06
C THR A 270 5.42 2.24 7.02
N CYS A 271 4.16 2.34 7.47
CA CYS A 271 3.82 3.26 8.55
C CYS A 271 4.60 2.92 9.83
N VAL A 272 4.75 1.64 10.18
CA VAL A 272 5.53 1.24 11.36
C VAL A 272 7.00 1.58 11.20
N THR A 273 7.62 1.25 10.07
CA THR A 273 9.05 1.51 9.87
C THR A 273 9.38 2.99 9.71
N THR A 274 8.48 3.79 9.12
CA THR A 274 8.62 5.25 9.08
C THR A 274 8.44 5.88 10.47
N MET A 275 7.50 5.39 11.28
CA MET A 275 7.37 5.84 12.67
C MET A 275 8.59 5.47 13.52
N GLN A 276 9.22 4.31 13.29
CA GLN A 276 10.51 3.96 13.92
C GLN A 276 11.64 4.93 13.52
N ASP A 277 11.71 5.35 12.25
CA ASP A 277 12.69 6.34 11.81
C ASP A 277 12.49 7.72 12.48
N ILE A 278 11.22 8.13 12.68
CA ILE A 278 10.88 9.44 13.26
C ILE A 278 10.99 9.43 14.79
N LEU A 279 10.48 8.39 15.45
CA LEU A 279 10.36 8.32 16.92
C LEU A 279 11.53 7.57 17.59
N GLY A 280 12.35 6.87 16.82
CA GLY A 280 13.40 5.96 17.27
C GLY A 280 13.02 4.49 17.08
N ALA A 281 14.02 3.64 16.76
CA ALA A 281 13.81 2.23 16.43
C ALA A 281 12.94 1.49 17.47
N HIS A 282 13.22 1.68 18.76
CA HIS A 282 12.50 1.01 19.85
C HIS A 282 11.25 1.75 20.33
N ALA A 283 10.69 2.70 19.57
CA ALA A 283 9.56 3.53 20.01
C ALA A 283 8.30 2.73 20.39
N PHE A 284 8.13 1.54 19.82
CA PHE A 284 6.98 0.66 20.08
C PHE A 284 7.20 -0.31 21.26
N GLU A 285 8.44 -0.49 21.73
CA GLU A 285 8.76 -1.48 22.74
C GLU A 285 8.11 -1.13 24.09
N GLY A 286 7.14 -1.95 24.52
CA GLY A 286 6.37 -1.71 25.74
C GLY A 286 5.39 -0.54 25.70
N ALA A 287 5.35 0.21 24.60
CA ALA A 287 4.47 1.36 24.40
C ALA A 287 3.00 0.92 24.33
N ARG A 288 2.09 1.77 24.82
CA ARG A 288 0.65 1.58 24.65
C ARG A 288 0.20 2.30 23.39
N VAL A 289 -0.30 1.54 22.44
CA VAL A 289 -0.65 2.01 21.10
C VAL A 289 -2.16 1.91 20.93
N ALA A 290 -2.83 3.03 20.69
CA ALA A 290 -4.24 3.05 20.29
C ALA A 290 -4.33 3.09 18.75
N VAL A 291 -5.02 2.11 18.18
CA VAL A 291 -5.30 2.02 16.74
C VAL A 291 -6.79 2.30 16.53
N VAL A 292 -7.11 3.42 15.90
CA VAL A 292 -8.49 3.80 15.57
C VAL A 292 -8.79 3.41 14.13
N GLY A 293 -9.67 2.41 13.96
CA GLY A 293 -9.95 1.72 12.71
C GLY A 293 -9.18 0.41 12.60
N TYR A 294 -9.91 -0.71 12.48
CA TYR A 294 -9.39 -2.07 12.38
C TYR A 294 -9.74 -2.74 11.04
N GLY A 295 -9.85 -1.93 9.98
CA GLY A 295 -9.82 -2.43 8.60
C GLY A 295 -8.45 -3.00 8.21
N PRO A 296 -8.23 -3.34 6.93
CA PRO A 296 -6.99 -3.92 6.43
C PRO A 296 -5.71 -3.18 6.88
N VAL A 297 -5.71 -1.84 6.81
CA VAL A 297 -4.59 -0.98 7.22
C VAL A 297 -4.31 -1.08 8.72
N GLY A 298 -5.32 -0.79 9.56
CA GLY A 298 -5.16 -0.80 11.02
C GLY A 298 -4.82 -2.19 11.56
N ARG A 299 -5.42 -3.24 10.97
CA ARG A 299 -5.06 -4.64 11.28
C ARG A 299 -3.62 -4.95 10.90
N GLY A 300 -3.19 -4.53 9.71
CA GLY A 300 -1.80 -4.65 9.26
C GLY A 300 -0.82 -4.04 10.26
N PHE A 301 -1.06 -2.77 10.60
CA PHE A 301 -0.26 -2.00 11.56
C PHE A 301 -0.22 -2.64 12.96
N ALA A 302 -1.38 -2.99 13.51
CA ALA A 302 -1.51 -3.56 14.86
C ALA A 302 -0.69 -4.86 15.02
N LEU A 303 -0.69 -5.72 14.00
CA LEU A 303 0.09 -6.96 13.99
C LEU A 303 1.60 -6.70 14.02
N ARG A 304 2.08 -5.68 13.28
CA ARG A 304 3.52 -5.34 13.22
C ARG A 304 4.00 -4.70 14.51
N VAL A 305 3.29 -3.71 15.05
CA VAL A 305 3.70 -3.08 16.31
C VAL A 305 3.67 -4.07 17.49
N ARG A 306 2.77 -5.06 17.47
CA ARG A 306 2.79 -6.16 18.45
C ARG A 306 4.06 -7.01 18.33
N ALA A 307 4.53 -7.30 17.12
CA ALA A 307 5.79 -8.01 16.91
C ALA A 307 7.01 -7.21 17.43
N LEU A 308 6.88 -5.88 17.52
CA LEU A 308 7.86 -4.97 18.14
C LEU A 308 7.65 -4.78 19.66
N GLY A 309 6.70 -5.50 20.28
CA GLY A 309 6.48 -5.46 21.73
C GLY A 309 5.47 -4.42 22.22
N ALA A 310 4.70 -3.79 21.33
CA ALA A 310 3.65 -2.85 21.72
C ALA A 310 2.45 -3.53 22.39
N ARG A 311 1.80 -2.79 23.30
CA ARG A 311 0.49 -3.14 23.87
C ARG A 311 -0.59 -2.38 23.09
N VAL A 312 -1.33 -3.11 22.26
CA VAL A 312 -2.27 -2.48 21.32
C VAL A 312 -3.71 -2.53 21.87
N ALA A 313 -4.36 -1.38 21.84
CA ALA A 313 -5.80 -1.20 22.03
C ALA A 313 -6.42 -0.74 20.70
N VAL A 314 -7.54 -1.34 20.32
CA VAL A 314 -8.22 -1.10 19.05
C VAL A 314 -9.57 -0.44 19.32
N CYS A 315 -9.88 0.59 18.53
CA CYS A 315 -11.16 1.28 18.56
C CYS A 315 -11.77 1.20 17.16
N ASP A 316 -12.97 0.65 17.03
CA ASP A 316 -13.69 0.64 15.75
C ASP A 316 -15.19 0.84 15.99
N THR A 317 -15.83 1.58 15.08
CA THR A 317 -17.28 1.77 15.08
C THR A 317 -18.03 0.53 14.59
N ASP A 318 -17.39 -0.33 13.80
CA ASP A 318 -17.94 -1.60 13.35
C ASP A 318 -17.70 -2.69 14.42
N PRO A 319 -18.76 -3.22 15.05
CA PRO A 319 -18.62 -4.28 16.05
C PRO A 319 -18.03 -5.58 15.48
N VAL A 320 -18.11 -5.82 14.17
CA VAL A 320 -17.46 -6.99 13.53
C VAL A 320 -15.95 -6.81 13.52
N ALA A 321 -15.46 -5.63 13.12
CA ALA A 321 -14.03 -5.31 13.13
C ALA A 321 -13.47 -5.29 14.57
N ALA A 322 -14.20 -4.72 15.52
CA ALA A 322 -13.82 -4.74 16.93
C ALA A 322 -13.76 -6.18 17.49
N LEU A 323 -14.72 -7.04 17.14
CA LEU A 323 -14.70 -8.45 17.53
C LEU A 323 -13.53 -9.20 16.90
N GLN A 324 -13.22 -8.94 15.62
CA GLN A 324 -12.04 -9.50 14.95
C GLN A 324 -10.75 -9.12 15.68
N ALA A 325 -10.61 -7.86 16.11
CA ALA A 325 -9.46 -7.42 16.90
C ALA A 325 -9.28 -8.24 18.19
N VAL A 326 -10.38 -8.54 18.90
CA VAL A 326 -10.34 -9.40 20.10
C VAL A 326 -9.85 -10.81 19.78
N PHE A 327 -10.32 -11.40 18.68
CA PHE A 327 -9.87 -12.74 18.24
C PHE A 327 -8.43 -12.74 17.72
N ASP A 328 -7.96 -11.62 17.16
CA ASP A 328 -6.57 -11.42 16.79
C ASP A 328 -5.67 -11.14 18.02
N GLY A 329 -6.25 -11.01 19.22
CA GLY A 329 -5.54 -10.90 20.50
C GLY A 329 -5.33 -9.47 21.01
N PHE A 330 -6.13 -8.52 20.52
CA PHE A 330 -6.08 -7.11 20.91
C PHE A 330 -7.25 -6.73 21.82
N ALA A 331 -7.06 -5.73 22.69
CA ALA A 331 -8.18 -5.18 23.45
C ALA A 331 -9.03 -4.31 22.52
N ALA A 332 -10.35 -4.56 22.46
CA ALA A 332 -11.30 -3.63 21.85
C ALA A 332 -11.83 -2.68 22.95
N THR A 333 -11.61 -1.39 22.77
CA THR A 333 -11.87 -0.35 23.77
C THR A 333 -12.61 0.82 23.16
N ASP A 334 -13.34 1.57 23.99
CA ASP A 334 -13.91 2.85 23.57
C ASP A 334 -12.79 3.85 23.24
N ILE A 335 -13.03 4.70 22.24
CA ILE A 335 -12.03 5.66 21.76
C ILE A 335 -11.62 6.67 22.84
N ASP A 336 -12.55 7.12 23.69
CA ASP A 336 -12.25 8.07 24.77
C ASP A 336 -11.30 7.46 25.80
N GLU A 337 -11.46 6.17 26.10
CA GLU A 337 -10.63 5.43 27.05
C GLU A 337 -9.25 5.14 26.47
N ALA A 338 -9.20 4.67 25.21
CA ALA A 338 -7.96 4.28 24.56
C ALA A 338 -7.01 5.47 24.35
N LEU A 339 -7.52 6.60 23.88
CA LEU A 339 -6.70 7.79 23.61
C LEU A 339 -6.19 8.45 24.90
N ALA A 340 -6.96 8.40 25.98
CA ALA A 340 -6.52 8.88 27.29
C ALA A 340 -5.40 8.03 27.88
N ASP A 341 -5.31 6.74 27.52
CA ASP A 341 -4.28 5.84 28.00
C ASP A 341 -3.04 5.76 27.10
N ALA A 342 -3.15 6.01 25.80
CA ALA A 342 -2.08 5.69 24.85
C ALA A 342 -0.85 6.60 24.90
N ASP A 343 0.33 6.00 24.64
CA ASP A 343 1.60 6.69 24.39
C ASP A 343 1.73 7.09 22.90
N ILE A 344 1.11 6.28 22.02
CA ILE A 344 1.07 6.47 20.57
C ILE A 344 -0.37 6.24 20.09
N VAL A 345 -0.92 7.17 19.32
CA VAL A 345 -2.25 7.07 18.70
C VAL A 345 -2.09 7.07 17.19
N VAL A 346 -2.77 6.16 16.51
CA VAL A 346 -2.85 6.13 15.05
C VAL A 346 -4.29 6.11 14.55
N SER A 347 -4.60 6.95 13.56
CA SER A 347 -5.87 6.90 12.82
C SER A 347 -5.69 6.12 11.52
N ALA A 348 -6.52 5.10 11.30
CA ALA A 348 -6.47 4.17 10.16
C ALA A 348 -7.86 4.01 9.51
N THR A 349 -8.69 5.05 9.55
CA THR A 349 -10.12 4.95 9.20
C THR A 349 -10.43 5.38 7.78
N GLY A 350 -9.65 6.31 7.23
CA GLY A 350 -10.02 7.01 6.00
C GLY A 350 -11.30 7.83 6.17
N VAL A 351 -11.61 8.31 7.38
CA VAL A 351 -12.83 9.08 7.70
C VAL A 351 -12.46 10.43 8.30
N ARG A 352 -13.10 11.49 7.80
CA ARG A 352 -12.81 12.86 8.19
C ARG A 352 -13.21 13.07 9.65
N HIS A 353 -12.33 13.69 10.43
CA HIS A 353 -12.53 14.02 11.84
C HIS A 353 -12.78 12.78 12.73
N THR A 354 -12.16 11.65 12.39
CA THR A 354 -12.08 10.49 13.29
C THR A 354 -11.50 10.88 14.65
N ILE A 355 -10.40 11.65 14.64
CA ILE A 355 -9.83 12.22 15.85
C ILE A 355 -10.28 13.68 15.96
N ALA A 356 -11.44 13.88 16.60
CA ALA A 356 -11.99 15.19 16.90
C ALA A 356 -11.17 15.96 17.94
N LEU A 357 -11.38 17.28 18.06
CA LEU A 357 -10.70 18.13 19.03
C LEU A 357 -10.88 17.63 20.48
N GLU A 358 -12.07 17.16 20.83
CA GLU A 358 -12.37 16.62 22.15
C GLU A 358 -11.59 15.34 22.44
N HIS A 359 -11.27 14.54 21.41
CA HIS A 359 -10.40 13.38 21.55
C HIS A 359 -8.95 13.81 21.78
N LEU A 360 -8.46 14.83 21.04
CA LEU A 360 -7.12 15.40 21.23
C LEU A 360 -6.90 15.94 22.65
N GLN A 361 -7.91 16.61 23.21
CA GLN A 361 -7.88 17.15 24.58
C GLN A 361 -7.72 16.08 25.66
N ARG A 362 -8.16 14.85 25.38
CA ARG A 362 -8.05 13.71 26.30
C ARG A 362 -6.70 13.00 26.23
N MET A 363 -5.91 13.25 25.19
CA MET A 363 -4.63 12.57 24.99
C MET A 363 -3.63 12.91 26.10
N ARG A 364 -2.59 12.09 26.22
CA ARG A 364 -1.50 12.31 27.17
C ARG A 364 -0.54 13.40 26.69
N GLN A 365 0.01 14.14 27.64
CA GLN A 365 1.13 15.05 27.40
C GLN A 365 2.29 14.30 26.73
N GLY A 366 2.72 14.77 25.56
CA GLY A 366 3.81 14.19 24.78
C GLY A 366 3.48 12.91 24.01
N ALA A 367 2.21 12.48 23.97
CA ALA A 367 1.77 11.35 23.16
C ALA A 367 2.08 11.61 21.68
N ALA A 368 2.47 10.57 20.95
CA ALA A 368 2.64 10.64 19.49
C ALA A 368 1.28 10.45 18.80
N LEU A 369 1.01 11.21 17.74
CA LEU A 369 -0.19 11.11 16.92
C LEU A 369 0.19 11.02 15.45
N ALA A 370 -0.30 9.99 14.75
CA ALA A 370 -0.08 9.82 13.31
C ALA A 370 -1.37 9.44 12.58
N VAL A 371 -1.45 9.81 11.31
CA VAL A 371 -2.43 9.24 10.38
C VAL A 371 -1.72 8.20 9.54
N ILE A 372 -2.35 7.04 9.42
CA ILE A 372 -1.91 5.91 8.59
C ILE A 372 -2.99 5.51 7.58
N GLY A 373 -4.12 6.24 7.54
CA GLY A 373 -5.10 6.17 6.46
C GLY A 373 -4.68 7.02 5.26
N GLY A 374 -5.64 7.34 4.40
CA GLY A 374 -5.36 7.93 3.08
C GLY A 374 -6.30 9.07 2.69
N ILE A 375 -6.77 9.86 3.68
CA ILE A 375 -7.49 11.11 3.41
C ILE A 375 -6.96 12.26 4.24
N ALA A 376 -7.12 13.46 3.70
CA ALA A 376 -6.91 14.69 4.45
C ALA A 376 -7.92 14.82 5.60
N ASN A 377 -7.46 15.43 6.71
CA ASN A 377 -8.27 15.76 7.88
C ASN A 377 -8.92 14.54 8.57
N GLU A 378 -8.24 13.40 8.72
CA GLU A 378 -8.67 12.40 9.70
C GLU A 378 -8.59 12.94 11.14
N ILE A 379 -7.67 13.87 11.37
CA ILE A 379 -7.58 14.68 12.58
C ILE A 379 -8.26 16.03 12.30
N ALA A 380 -9.09 16.50 13.24
CA ALA A 380 -9.79 17.79 13.16
C ALA A 380 -8.85 18.99 13.41
N LEU A 381 -7.82 19.14 12.57
CA LEU A 381 -6.82 20.20 12.68
C LEU A 381 -7.36 21.57 12.27
N ASP A 382 -8.39 21.60 11.44
CA ASP A 382 -9.16 22.80 11.06
C ASP A 382 -9.96 23.40 12.22
N ASP A 383 -10.26 22.61 13.24
CA ASP A 383 -10.87 23.08 14.49
C ASP A 383 -9.83 23.68 15.47
N ILE A 384 -8.53 23.62 15.15
CA ILE A 384 -7.46 24.22 15.94
C ILE A 384 -7.13 25.63 15.43
N PRO A 385 -7.30 26.68 16.25
CA PRO A 385 -7.01 28.05 15.85
C PRO A 385 -5.56 28.23 15.37
N ASP A 386 -5.39 28.95 14.27
CA ASP A 386 -4.11 29.30 13.65
C ASP A 386 -3.24 28.11 13.19
N PHE A 387 -3.78 26.88 13.17
CA PHE A 387 -3.05 25.74 12.61
C PHE A 387 -2.78 25.95 11.12
N ARG A 388 -1.51 25.81 10.73
CA ARG A 388 -1.07 25.84 9.33
C ARG A 388 -0.09 24.70 9.11
N SER A 389 -0.43 23.83 8.16
CA SER A 389 0.47 22.77 7.73
C SER A 389 1.74 23.35 7.13
N GLU A 390 2.86 22.71 7.42
CA GLU A 390 4.18 23.04 6.87
C GLU A 390 4.75 21.85 6.08
N THR A 391 4.99 22.05 4.79
CA THR A 391 5.55 21.02 3.91
C THR A 391 6.91 20.54 4.42
N GLY A 392 7.09 19.22 4.49
CA GLY A 392 8.35 18.59 4.90
C GLY A 392 8.56 18.49 6.42
N CYS A 393 7.61 18.94 7.24
CA CYS A 393 7.69 18.74 8.68
C CYS A 393 7.35 17.29 9.05
N ARG A 394 8.36 16.51 9.46
CA ARG A 394 8.19 15.09 9.82
C ARG A 394 7.57 14.90 11.21
N ILE A 395 7.86 15.82 12.14
CA ILE A 395 7.36 15.80 13.51
C ILE A 395 7.25 17.23 14.05
N ARG A 396 6.13 17.53 14.72
CA ARG A 396 5.84 18.83 15.33
C ARG A 396 5.16 18.66 16.69
N ASP A 397 5.53 19.51 17.63
CA ASP A 397 4.77 19.69 18.87
C ASP A 397 3.51 20.52 18.58
N LEU A 398 2.34 19.91 18.71
CA LEU A 398 1.04 20.54 18.57
C LEU A 398 0.46 20.86 19.95
N ALA A 399 0.33 22.14 20.27
CA ALA A 399 -0.35 22.60 21.47
C ALA A 399 -1.87 22.52 21.26
N VAL A 400 -2.51 21.50 21.84
CA VAL A 400 -3.96 21.31 21.74
C VAL A 400 -4.67 22.37 22.60
N PRO A 401 -5.65 23.10 22.05
CA PRO A 401 -6.46 24.04 22.83
C PRO A 401 -7.11 23.36 24.04
N ASP A 402 -6.92 23.93 25.22
CA ASP A 402 -7.41 23.37 26.50
C ASP A 402 -6.97 21.92 26.77
N GLY A 403 -5.83 21.51 26.20
CA GLY A 403 -5.34 20.14 26.22
C GLY A 403 -3.83 20.03 26.39
N PRO A 404 -3.27 18.83 26.11
CA PRO A 404 -1.84 18.58 26.16
C PRO A 404 -1.09 19.23 24.99
N VAL A 405 0.24 19.21 25.06
CA VAL A 405 1.08 19.27 23.85
C VAL A 405 1.35 17.84 23.39
N ILE A 406 1.03 17.53 22.13
CA ILE A 406 1.25 16.21 21.52
C ILE A 406 2.30 16.28 20.42
N ARG A 407 2.97 15.16 20.13
CA ARG A 407 3.92 15.02 19.03
C ARG A 407 3.18 14.53 17.79
N MET A 408 2.83 15.43 16.89
CA MET A 408 2.15 15.10 15.64
C MET A 408 3.17 14.73 14.56
N LEU A 409 2.93 13.63 13.86
CA LEU A 409 3.77 13.17 12.76
C LEU A 409 3.18 13.62 11.42
N ALA A 410 4.07 13.94 10.48
CA ALA A 410 3.72 14.24 9.08
C ALA A 410 2.58 15.27 8.91
N GLU A 411 2.53 16.28 9.78
CA GLU A 411 1.47 17.31 9.80
C GLU A 411 0.03 16.76 9.86
N GLY A 412 -0.16 15.52 10.33
CA GLY A 412 -1.48 14.87 10.39
C GLY A 412 -1.96 14.26 9.07
N ASP A 413 -1.06 14.11 8.09
CA ASP A 413 -1.28 13.36 6.86
C ASP A 413 -0.69 11.94 6.96
N GLY A 414 -0.90 11.11 5.94
CA GLY A 414 -0.43 9.72 5.90
C GLY A 414 1.09 9.61 6.05
N VAL A 415 1.52 9.06 7.18
CA VAL A 415 2.91 9.13 7.64
C VAL A 415 3.90 8.43 6.69
N ASN A 416 3.51 7.35 6.03
CA ASN A 416 4.40 6.54 5.21
C ASN A 416 4.77 7.21 3.88
N TYR A 417 3.86 7.98 3.27
CA TYR A 417 4.13 8.68 2.01
C TYR A 417 4.55 10.14 2.23
N THR A 418 4.08 10.80 3.28
CA THR A 418 4.47 12.19 3.58
C THR A 418 5.83 12.28 4.28
N ALA A 419 6.18 11.29 5.09
CA ALA A 419 7.43 11.28 5.86
C ALA A 419 8.29 10.02 5.64
N GLY A 420 7.96 9.19 4.65
CA GLY A 420 8.66 7.94 4.32
C GLY A 420 8.74 7.68 2.81
N GLY A 421 9.12 6.46 2.44
CA GLY A 421 9.25 6.05 1.04
C GLY A 421 7.96 5.51 0.38
N GLY A 422 6.80 5.69 1.01
CA GLY A 422 5.53 5.12 0.55
C GLY A 422 5.44 3.61 0.80
N ASN A 423 4.56 2.95 0.04
CA ASN A 423 4.40 1.49 0.11
C ASN A 423 5.59 0.75 -0.54
N PRO A 424 5.88 -0.50 -0.15
CA PRO A 424 7.02 -1.23 -0.69
C PRO A 424 6.90 -1.53 -2.19
N ILE A 425 8.04 -1.68 -2.87
CA ILE A 425 8.13 -1.92 -4.31
C ILE A 425 7.30 -3.15 -4.75
N GLU A 426 7.47 -4.28 -4.08
CA GLU A 426 6.78 -5.52 -4.45
C GLU A 426 5.26 -5.47 -4.24
N ILE A 427 4.80 -4.56 -3.38
CA ILE A 427 3.39 -4.34 -3.09
C ILE A 427 2.77 -3.44 -4.16
N MET A 428 3.45 -2.35 -4.53
CA MET A 428 2.99 -1.48 -5.62
C MET A 428 3.01 -2.18 -6.97
N ASP A 429 3.88 -3.17 -7.17
CA ASP A 429 3.84 -4.03 -8.35
C ASP A 429 2.48 -4.76 -8.49
N LEU A 430 1.86 -5.17 -7.38
CA LEU A 430 0.52 -5.76 -7.42
C LEU A 430 -0.55 -4.69 -7.70
N SER A 431 -0.49 -3.55 -7.02
CA SER A 431 -1.44 -2.44 -7.24
C SER A 431 -1.42 -1.97 -8.69
N PHE A 432 -0.23 -1.80 -9.28
CA PHE A 432 -0.09 -1.41 -10.68
C PHE A 432 -0.44 -2.51 -11.68
N ALA A 433 -0.29 -3.79 -11.31
CA ALA A 433 -0.84 -4.88 -12.10
C ALA A 433 -2.38 -4.81 -12.20
N VAL A 434 -3.06 -4.38 -11.12
CA VAL A 434 -4.51 -4.09 -11.16
C VAL A 434 -4.78 -2.85 -12.03
N GLN A 435 -3.97 -1.79 -11.92
CA GLN A 435 -4.10 -0.59 -12.75
C GLN A 435 -4.00 -0.90 -14.26
N VAL A 436 -2.97 -1.61 -14.70
CA VAL A 436 -2.82 -1.95 -16.13
C VAL A 436 -3.94 -2.87 -16.63
N SER A 437 -4.50 -3.71 -15.74
CA SER A 437 -5.69 -4.51 -16.04
C SER A 437 -6.93 -3.64 -16.22
N ALA A 438 -7.11 -2.63 -15.37
CA ALA A 438 -8.19 -1.65 -15.49
C ALA A 438 -8.07 -0.79 -16.76
N VAL A 439 -6.88 -0.28 -17.07
CA VAL A 439 -6.59 0.44 -18.32
C VAL A 439 -6.94 -0.42 -19.54
N THR A 440 -6.48 -1.66 -19.54
CA THR A 440 -6.75 -2.61 -20.64
C THR A 440 -8.25 -2.92 -20.75
N HIS A 441 -8.94 -3.12 -19.63
CA HIS A 441 -10.38 -3.35 -19.60
C HIS A 441 -11.17 -2.16 -20.17
N LEU A 442 -10.86 -0.93 -19.71
CA LEU A 442 -11.46 0.30 -20.21
C LEU A 442 -11.24 0.44 -21.72
N TRP A 443 -10.01 0.22 -22.19
CA TRP A 443 -9.70 0.34 -23.60
C TRP A 443 -10.40 -0.72 -24.46
N ARG A 444 -10.45 -1.97 -23.99
CA ARG A 444 -11.13 -3.09 -24.67
C ARG A 444 -12.64 -2.87 -24.76
N THR A 445 -13.24 -2.27 -23.73
CA THR A 445 -14.69 -2.05 -23.61
C THR A 445 -15.14 -0.65 -24.04
N ARG A 446 -14.22 0.18 -24.58
CA ARG A 446 -14.51 1.55 -25.02
C ARG A 446 -15.74 1.61 -25.93
N GLY A 447 -16.64 2.54 -25.64
CA GLY A 447 -17.92 2.71 -26.36
C GLY A 447 -19.03 1.71 -26.00
N THR A 448 -18.76 0.70 -25.15
CA THR A 448 -19.78 -0.25 -24.68
C THR A 448 -19.99 -0.22 -23.16
N LEU A 449 -18.94 0.09 -22.39
CA LEU A 449 -19.05 0.27 -20.95
C LEU A 449 -19.85 1.54 -20.64
N ARG A 450 -20.89 1.39 -19.81
CA ARG A 450 -21.78 2.51 -19.46
C ARG A 450 -21.14 3.39 -18.39
N PRO A 451 -21.48 4.68 -18.31
CA PRO A 451 -21.14 5.51 -17.16
C PRO A 451 -21.54 4.85 -15.84
N GLY A 452 -20.71 5.05 -14.80
CA GLY A 452 -20.92 4.42 -13.50
C GLY A 452 -19.64 3.87 -12.89
N LEU A 453 -19.74 3.45 -11.64
CA LEU A 453 -18.69 2.78 -10.90
C LEU A 453 -18.77 1.27 -11.17
N HIS A 454 -17.66 0.69 -11.61
CA HIS A 454 -17.53 -0.72 -11.98
C HIS A 454 -16.39 -1.36 -11.20
N ARG A 455 -16.41 -2.69 -11.12
CA ARG A 455 -15.33 -3.50 -10.56
C ARG A 455 -14.71 -4.34 -11.65
N LEU A 456 -13.41 -4.63 -11.50
CA LEU A 456 -12.82 -5.74 -12.23
C LEU A 456 -13.47 -7.05 -11.78
N ASP A 457 -13.56 -8.00 -12.70
CA ASP A 457 -14.07 -9.33 -12.37
C ASP A 457 -13.04 -10.13 -11.56
N ALA A 458 -13.52 -11.19 -10.91
CA ALA A 458 -12.65 -12.07 -10.12
C ALA A 458 -11.66 -12.85 -11.00
N ASP A 459 -11.88 -12.92 -12.32
CA ASP A 459 -10.97 -13.59 -13.24
C ASP A 459 -9.72 -12.72 -13.49
N ALA A 460 -9.86 -11.40 -13.52
CA ALA A 460 -8.75 -10.46 -13.55
C ALA A 460 -7.85 -10.62 -12.32
N ASP A 461 -8.44 -10.65 -11.11
CA ASP A 461 -7.69 -10.88 -9.87
C ASP A 461 -6.97 -12.23 -9.89
N ARG A 462 -7.64 -13.30 -10.34
CA ARG A 462 -7.01 -14.62 -10.46
C ARG A 462 -5.88 -14.64 -11.48
N ARG A 463 -6.01 -13.91 -12.60
CA ARG A 463 -4.97 -13.80 -13.62
C ARG A 463 -3.75 -13.07 -13.06
N ILE A 464 -3.94 -11.91 -12.42
CA ILE A 464 -2.85 -11.16 -11.79
C ILE A 464 -2.14 -12.03 -10.75
N ALA A 465 -2.89 -12.72 -9.88
CA ALA A 465 -2.33 -13.62 -8.87
C ALA A 465 -1.54 -14.78 -9.50
N ALA A 466 -2.02 -15.35 -10.61
CA ALA A 466 -1.31 -16.43 -11.30
C ALA A 466 0.02 -15.95 -11.90
N VAL A 467 0.05 -14.77 -12.54
CA VAL A 467 1.28 -14.14 -13.02
C VAL A 467 2.21 -13.85 -11.84
N ALA A 468 1.68 -13.27 -10.77
CA ALA A 468 2.42 -12.92 -9.56
C ALA A 468 3.09 -14.12 -8.89
N LEU A 469 2.40 -15.26 -8.84
CA LEU A 469 2.98 -16.52 -8.35
C LEU A 469 4.05 -17.04 -9.31
N SER A 470 3.75 -17.07 -10.61
CA SER A 470 4.67 -17.62 -11.62
C SER A 470 6.00 -16.88 -11.68
N VAL A 471 6.01 -15.54 -11.64
CA VAL A 471 7.25 -14.75 -11.66
C VAL A 471 8.07 -14.88 -10.38
N ARG A 472 7.42 -15.30 -9.29
CA ARG A 472 8.05 -15.60 -7.99
C ARG A 472 8.43 -17.07 -7.82
N GLY A 473 8.25 -17.90 -8.84
CA GLY A 473 8.57 -19.34 -8.79
C GLY A 473 7.55 -20.18 -8.00
N PHE A 474 6.34 -19.67 -7.78
CA PHE A 474 5.25 -20.37 -7.13
C PHE A 474 4.14 -20.76 -8.12
N HIS A 475 3.30 -21.71 -7.73
CA HIS A 475 2.16 -22.15 -8.53
C HIS A 475 0.89 -22.28 -7.68
N ALA A 476 -0.23 -21.81 -8.24
CA ALA A 476 -1.53 -22.14 -7.67
C ALA A 476 -1.87 -23.60 -7.97
N SER A 477 -2.45 -24.30 -6.98
CA SER A 477 -3.01 -25.62 -7.20
C SER A 477 -4.33 -25.51 -7.97
N HIS A 478 -4.67 -26.55 -8.75
CA HIS A 478 -5.97 -26.65 -9.41
C HIS A 478 -6.77 -27.80 -8.81
N ALA A 479 -8.09 -27.63 -8.70
CA ALA A 479 -8.99 -28.72 -8.37
C ALA A 479 -9.10 -29.69 -9.56
N VAL A 480 -9.39 -30.96 -9.28
CA VAL A 480 -9.73 -31.93 -10.33
C VAL A 480 -11.07 -31.48 -10.96
N ALA A 481 -11.08 -31.30 -12.30
CA ALA A 481 -12.21 -30.72 -13.03
C ALA A 481 -13.54 -31.48 -12.84
N GLU A 482 -13.48 -32.80 -12.63
CA GLU A 482 -14.62 -33.64 -12.27
C GLU A 482 -14.35 -34.31 -10.91
N ASN A 483 -14.53 -33.57 -9.83
CA ASN A 483 -14.43 -34.11 -8.47
C ASN A 483 -15.69 -34.90 -8.03
N GLY A 484 -16.64 -35.12 -8.95
CA GLY A 484 -17.91 -35.77 -8.67
C GLY A 484 -18.89 -34.92 -7.85
N TYR A 485 -18.62 -33.63 -7.66
CA TYR A 485 -19.53 -32.72 -6.96
C TYR A 485 -20.83 -32.55 -7.75
N ASP A 486 -21.91 -33.02 -7.15
CA ASP A 486 -23.27 -32.84 -7.61
C ASP A 486 -24.02 -32.04 -6.54
N TRP A 487 -24.35 -30.78 -6.83
CA TRP A 487 -25.05 -29.91 -5.88
C TRP A 487 -26.44 -30.44 -5.51
N THR A 488 -27.00 -31.36 -6.29
CA THR A 488 -28.26 -32.04 -5.99
C THR A 488 -28.07 -33.19 -5.01
N MET A 489 -26.84 -33.70 -4.85
CA MET A 489 -26.51 -34.66 -3.82
C MET A 489 -26.40 -33.97 -2.47
N THR A 490 -27.34 -34.27 -1.58
CA THR A 490 -27.23 -33.86 -0.18
C THR A 490 -26.28 -34.80 0.56
N ARG A 491 -25.73 -34.35 1.70
CA ARG A 491 -24.93 -35.19 2.62
C ARG A 491 -25.63 -36.50 3.01
N PHE A 492 -26.96 -36.52 2.95
CA PHE A 492 -27.78 -37.70 3.25
C PHE A 492 -27.78 -38.69 2.08
N ALA A 493 -27.89 -38.21 0.84
CA ALA A 493 -27.83 -39.05 -0.37
C ALA A 493 -26.44 -39.67 -0.60
N GLU A 494 -25.36 -38.98 -0.19
CA GLU A 494 -24.01 -39.54 -0.24
C GLU A 494 -23.82 -40.72 0.74
N THR A 495 -24.48 -40.67 1.90
CA THR A 495 -24.38 -41.71 2.93
C THR A 495 -25.04 -43.02 2.47
N GLU A 496 -26.20 -42.93 1.81
CA GLU A 496 -26.88 -44.09 1.22
C GLU A 496 -26.06 -44.73 0.10
N ARG A 497 -25.40 -43.93 -0.73
CA ARG A 497 -24.51 -44.42 -1.80
C ARG A 497 -23.31 -45.18 -1.25
N ARG A 498 -22.69 -44.69 -0.16
CA ARG A 498 -21.59 -45.41 0.53
C ARG A 498 -22.07 -46.73 1.15
N SER A 499 -23.27 -46.76 1.70
CA SER A 499 -23.89 -47.96 2.28
C SER A 499 -24.15 -49.03 1.21
N GLN A 500 -24.70 -48.63 0.06
CA GLN A 500 -24.95 -49.53 -1.07
C GLN A 500 -23.67 -50.05 -1.74
N THR A 501 -22.58 -49.26 -1.71
CA THR A 501 -21.28 -49.70 -2.26
C THR A 501 -20.55 -50.66 -1.33
N GLN A 502 -20.81 -50.60 -0.01
CA GLN A 502 -20.26 -51.53 0.99
C GLN A 502 -21.06 -52.83 1.13
N GLU A 503 -22.36 -52.84 0.88
CA GLU A 503 -23.19 -54.07 0.88
C GLU A 503 -23.05 -54.90 -0.41
N GLY A 504 -22.38 -54.36 -1.44
CA GLY A 504 -22.11 -55.03 -2.72
C GLY A 504 -20.71 -55.62 -2.88
N GLN A 505 -19.85 -55.54 -1.86
CA GLN A 505 -18.58 -56.25 -1.73
C GLN A 505 -18.71 -57.35 -0.68
#